data_AF-A0AAN8YM16-F1
#
_entry.id   AF-A0AAN8YM16-F1
#
_cell.length_a   1.000
_cell.length_b   1.000
_cell.length_c   1.000
_cell.angle_alpha   90.00
_cell.angle_beta   90.00
_cell.angle_gamma   90.00
#
_symmetry.space_group_name_H-M   'P 1'
#
loop_
_entity.id
_entity.type
_entity.pdbx_description
1 polymer ?
#
loop_
_entity_poly.entity_id
_entity_poly.type
_entity_poly.pdbx_seq_one_letter_code
_entity_poly.pdbx_strand_id
1 'polypeptide(L)'
;MLSRKFGTAADNIIDAKLIDANGKILDRESMGEDHFWAIRGGGGTSFGLIISWKVKLLDIPEKFSPYGGKLSEISESETPFPHRAGNIFMIEYAVYWIKMEDSKRSIDWSQKIYRFLGKYVSKSPRAAYFNCRDLDLGMNNINGNTSYEQARVWGVKYFKNNFDRLVKIKTKIDPTNLFRNEQSIPPLLS
;
A
#
# COMPACT_ATOMS: atom_id res chain seq x y z
N MET A 1 8.31 18.08 -3.24
CA MET A 1 7.51 16.97 -2.66
C MET A 1 7.53 17.09 -1.14
N LEU A 2 6.38 17.28 -0.48
CA LEU A 2 6.28 17.48 0.97
C LEU A 2 6.75 16.26 1.80
N SER A 3 6.75 15.07 1.19
CA SER A 3 7.17 13.83 1.83
C SER A 3 8.59 13.85 2.37
N ARG A 4 9.47 14.61 1.72
CA ARG A 4 10.86 14.82 2.16
C ARG A 4 10.98 15.58 3.48
N LYS A 5 9.94 16.26 3.94
CA LYS A 5 9.92 17.01 5.21
C LYS A 5 8.94 16.45 6.23
N PHE A 6 7.82 15.91 5.77
CA PHE A 6 6.71 15.52 6.64
C PHE A 6 6.30 14.05 6.52
N GLY A 7 6.96 13.26 5.66
CA GLY A 7 6.56 11.89 5.39
C GLY A 7 5.32 11.80 4.48
N THR A 8 4.78 10.60 4.34
CA THR A 8 3.58 10.34 3.52
C THR A 8 2.34 11.01 4.12
N ALA A 9 1.26 11.12 3.33
CA ALA A 9 -0.03 11.57 3.87
C ALA A 9 -0.49 10.68 5.04
N ALA A 10 -0.26 9.36 4.94
CA ALA A 10 -0.63 8.40 5.98
C ALA A 10 0.13 8.58 7.30
N ASP A 11 1.36 9.11 7.25
CA ASP A 11 2.15 9.44 8.45
C ASP A 11 1.54 10.63 9.22
N ASN A 12 0.63 11.39 8.61
CA ASN A 12 0.03 12.61 9.16
C ASN A 12 -1.48 12.45 9.46
N ILE A 13 -1.99 11.23 9.48
CA ILE A 13 -3.37 10.92 9.89
C ILE A 13 -3.37 10.66 11.40
N ILE A 14 -4.28 11.33 12.12
CA ILE A 14 -4.39 11.24 13.59
C ILE A 14 -5.63 10.47 14.07
N ASP A 15 -6.65 10.33 13.21
CA ASP A 15 -7.88 9.57 13.46
C ASP A 15 -8.56 9.24 12.11
N ALA A 16 -9.54 8.33 12.12
CA ALA A 16 -10.31 7.94 10.94
C ALA A 16 -11.70 7.48 11.37
N LYS A 17 -12.69 7.56 10.48
CA LYS A 17 -13.94 6.80 10.62
C LYS A 17 -14.01 5.72 9.55
N LEU A 18 -14.40 4.52 9.95
CA LEU A 18 -14.49 3.34 9.08
C LEU A 18 -15.74 2.51 9.41
N ILE A 19 -16.30 1.84 8.42
CA ILE A 19 -17.32 0.80 8.57
C ILE A 19 -16.65 -0.57 8.46
N ASP A 20 -16.81 -1.41 9.50
CA ASP A 20 -16.25 -2.77 9.56
C ASP A 20 -17.13 -3.81 8.84
N ALA A 21 -16.73 -5.09 8.91
CA ALA A 21 -17.44 -6.19 8.24
C ALA A 21 -18.83 -6.47 8.84
N ASN A 22 -19.10 -5.97 10.05
CA ASN A 22 -20.38 -6.09 10.73
C ASN A 22 -21.26 -4.84 10.53
N GLY A 23 -20.82 -3.87 9.73
CA GLY A 23 -21.53 -2.62 9.49
C GLY A 23 -21.40 -1.60 10.62
N LYS A 24 -20.49 -1.80 11.60
CA LYS A 24 -20.29 -0.85 12.70
C LYS A 24 -19.38 0.28 12.26
N ILE A 25 -19.76 1.52 12.60
CA ILE A 25 -18.88 2.68 12.45
C ILE A 25 -17.88 2.69 13.62
N LEU A 26 -16.60 2.73 13.28
CA LEU A 26 -15.48 2.78 14.20
C LEU A 26 -14.69 4.07 13.98
N ASP A 27 -14.25 4.68 15.07
CA ASP A 27 -13.18 5.67 15.14
C ASP A 27 -11.86 5.00 15.58
N ARG A 28 -10.75 5.75 15.69
CA ARG A 28 -9.45 5.20 16.11
C ARG A 28 -9.52 4.47 17.44
N GLU A 29 -10.23 5.04 18.42
CA GLU A 29 -10.37 4.46 19.76
C GLU A 29 -11.10 3.11 19.68
N SER A 30 -12.25 3.07 18.99
CA SER A 30 -13.08 1.87 18.91
C SER A 30 -12.58 0.80 17.92
N MET A 31 -11.79 1.16 16.90
CA MET A 31 -11.13 0.18 16.01
C MET A 31 -9.83 -0.39 16.60
N GLY A 32 -9.19 0.36 17.50
CA GLY A 32 -7.89 0.03 18.08
C GLY A 32 -6.69 0.28 17.15
N GLU A 33 -5.51 0.35 17.75
CA GLU A 33 -4.28 0.80 17.05
C GLU A 33 -3.83 -0.12 15.92
N ASP A 34 -4.12 -1.42 15.97
CA ASP A 34 -3.77 -2.35 14.90
C ASP A 34 -4.58 -2.08 13.63
N HIS A 35 -5.91 -1.92 13.76
CA HIS A 35 -6.76 -1.59 12.62
C HIS A 35 -6.43 -0.20 12.07
N PHE A 36 -6.22 0.77 12.98
CA PHE A 36 -5.79 2.12 12.62
C PHE A 36 -4.43 2.14 11.90
N TRP A 37 -3.47 1.31 12.33
CA TRP A 37 -2.19 1.13 11.64
C TRP A 37 -2.40 0.56 10.23
N ALA A 38 -3.21 -0.49 10.08
CA ALA A 38 -3.42 -1.18 8.80
C ALA A 38 -4.01 -0.26 7.72
N ILE A 39 -4.96 0.60 8.08
CA ILE A 39 -5.60 1.51 7.10
C ILE A 39 -4.68 2.65 6.65
N ARG A 40 -3.62 2.97 7.41
CA ARG A 40 -2.65 4.03 7.09
C ARG A 40 -1.53 3.57 6.14
N GLY A 41 -1.90 2.84 5.09
CA GLY A 41 -0.97 2.45 4.03
C GLY A 41 -1.09 1.01 3.55
N GLY A 42 -1.86 0.15 4.24
CA GLY A 42 -2.03 -1.26 3.90
C GLY A 42 -3.08 -1.55 2.81
N GLY A 43 -3.63 -0.50 2.20
CA GLY A 43 -4.75 -0.59 1.26
C GLY A 43 -6.09 -0.75 1.98
N GLY A 44 -6.77 0.38 2.24
CA GLY A 44 -8.03 0.43 3.01
C GLY A 44 -9.11 -0.55 2.52
N THR A 45 -9.13 -0.85 1.21
CA THR A 45 -10.04 -1.83 0.60
C THR A 45 -9.96 -3.24 1.17
N SER A 46 -8.91 -3.57 1.91
CA SER A 46 -8.76 -4.88 2.57
C SER A 46 -9.35 -4.91 3.99
N PHE A 47 -9.66 -3.76 4.59
CA PHE A 47 -9.88 -3.64 6.03
C PHE A 47 -11.20 -2.96 6.42
N GLY A 48 -12.01 -2.53 5.44
CA GLY A 48 -13.29 -1.88 5.67
C GLY A 48 -13.58 -0.77 4.68
N LEU A 49 -14.68 -0.04 4.92
CA LEU A 49 -15.02 1.15 4.16
C LEU A 49 -14.67 2.39 4.98
N ILE A 50 -13.59 3.08 4.60
CA ILE A 50 -13.18 4.32 5.25
C ILE A 50 -14.10 5.45 4.79
N ILE A 51 -14.74 6.14 5.73
CA ILE A 51 -15.71 7.21 5.45
C ILE A 51 -15.15 8.61 5.77
N SER A 52 -14.13 8.72 6.62
CA SER A 52 -13.42 10.00 6.82
C SER A 52 -12.01 9.82 7.41
N TRP A 53 -11.17 10.84 7.21
CA TRP A 53 -9.84 10.95 7.80
C TRP A 53 -9.75 12.24 8.62
N LYS A 54 -9.18 12.15 9.81
CA LYS A 54 -8.74 13.32 10.57
C LYS A 54 -7.25 13.53 10.32
N VAL A 55 -6.93 14.59 9.59
CA VAL A 55 -5.56 14.92 9.19
C VAL A 55 -4.93 15.92 10.15
N LYS A 56 -3.64 15.76 10.41
CA LYS A 56 -2.82 16.77 11.07
C LYS A 56 -2.38 17.79 10.05
N LEU A 57 -2.76 19.05 10.25
CA LEU A 57 -2.25 20.15 9.44
C LEU A 57 -0.78 20.40 9.76
N LEU A 58 -0.05 20.85 8.75
CA LEU A 58 1.39 21.05 8.79
C LEU A 58 1.68 22.51 8.47
N ASP A 59 2.52 23.13 9.30
CA ASP A 59 2.95 24.50 9.08
C ASP A 59 3.99 24.52 7.95
N ILE A 60 3.70 25.32 6.92
CA ILE A 60 4.57 25.46 5.75
C ILE A 60 4.86 26.95 5.55
N PRO A 61 6.14 27.36 5.46
CA PRO A 61 6.47 28.75 5.14
C PRO A 61 6.05 29.09 3.71
N GLU A 62 5.81 30.37 3.44
CA GLU A 62 5.39 30.87 2.11
C GLU A 62 6.31 30.41 0.96
N LYS A 63 7.62 30.27 1.25
CA LYS A 63 8.62 29.73 0.33
C LYS A 63 9.26 28.49 0.92
N PHE A 64 9.10 27.35 0.25
CA PHE A 64 9.55 26.05 0.75
C PHE A 64 10.08 25.16 -0.39
N SER A 65 11.27 24.55 -0.21
CA SER A 65 11.85 23.60 -1.17
C SER A 65 12.67 22.52 -0.43
N PRO A 66 12.15 21.30 -0.26
CA PRO A 66 12.83 20.28 0.53
C PRO A 66 13.87 19.49 -0.28
N TYR A 67 15.11 19.50 0.21
CA TYR A 67 16.20 18.61 -0.20
C TYR A 67 16.53 17.67 0.98
N GLY A 68 16.39 16.35 0.81
CA GLY A 68 16.73 15.30 1.80
C GLY A 68 15.53 14.59 2.49
N GLY A 69 15.79 13.93 3.62
CA GLY A 69 14.93 14.05 4.82
C GLY A 69 13.95 12.92 5.19
N LYS A 70 12.80 13.36 5.72
CA LYS A 70 12.00 12.73 6.78
C LYS A 70 11.64 11.26 6.57
N LEU A 71 11.49 10.81 5.33
CA LEU A 71 11.17 9.41 5.03
C LEU A 71 12.21 8.43 5.57
N SER A 72 13.50 8.80 5.61
CA SER A 72 14.55 7.92 6.13
C SER A 72 14.63 7.91 7.66
N GLU A 73 13.98 8.84 8.35
CA GLU A 73 13.91 8.89 9.83
C GLU A 73 12.74 8.06 10.38
N ILE A 74 11.74 7.78 9.56
CA ILE A 74 10.56 7.02 9.95
C ILE A 74 10.88 5.52 9.85
N SER A 75 10.55 4.76 10.89
CA SER A 75 10.70 3.30 10.90
C SER A 75 9.94 2.66 9.74
N GLU A 76 10.50 1.62 9.12
CA GLU A 76 9.82 0.83 8.07
C GLU A 76 8.50 0.23 8.56
N SER A 77 8.35 0.01 9.88
CA SER A 77 7.15 -0.57 10.50
C SER A 77 6.18 0.45 11.11
N GLU A 78 6.51 1.75 11.07
CA GLU A 78 5.67 2.82 11.66
C GLU A 78 4.27 2.86 11.04
N THR A 79 4.22 2.64 9.72
CA THR A 79 3.00 2.41 8.96
C THR A 79 3.22 1.22 8.03
N PRO A 80 2.17 0.66 7.38
CA PRO A 80 2.35 -0.43 6.43
C PRO A 80 3.27 -0.10 5.26
N PHE A 81 3.44 1.18 4.90
CA PHE A 81 4.37 1.63 3.86
C PHE A 81 5.84 1.49 4.32
N PRO A 82 6.61 0.55 3.74
CA PRO A 82 7.90 0.15 4.29
C PRO A 82 9.11 0.82 3.61
N HIS A 83 8.90 1.62 2.56
CA HIS A 83 9.99 2.12 1.72
C HIS A 83 10.60 3.38 2.34
N ARG A 84 11.41 3.20 3.39
CA ARG A 84 12.00 4.26 4.22
C ARG A 84 13.52 4.38 3.98
N ALA A 85 14.34 4.29 5.03
CA ALA A 85 15.80 4.34 4.96
C ALA A 85 16.37 3.35 3.91
N GLY A 86 17.46 3.75 3.24
CA GLY A 86 18.10 2.96 2.19
C GLY A 86 17.52 3.11 0.77
N ASN A 87 16.33 3.73 0.62
CA ASN A 87 15.77 4.03 -0.70
C ASN A 87 16.19 5.44 -1.16
N ILE A 88 16.87 5.54 -2.31
CA ILE A 88 17.39 6.81 -2.83
C ILE A 88 16.26 7.65 -3.46
N PHE A 89 15.42 7.01 -4.29
CA PHE A 89 14.23 7.58 -4.91
C PHE A 89 13.28 6.45 -5.38
N MET A 90 12.06 6.82 -5.77
CA MET A 90 11.11 5.96 -6.47
C MET A 90 11.08 6.34 -7.96
N ILE A 91 11.04 5.35 -8.86
CA ILE A 91 10.79 5.57 -10.30
C ILE A 91 9.46 4.95 -10.66
N GLU A 92 8.62 5.72 -11.34
CA GLU A 92 7.39 5.25 -11.97
C GLU A 92 7.59 5.24 -13.50
N TYR A 93 7.14 4.16 -14.16
CA TYR A 93 7.20 4.01 -15.61
C TYR A 93 5.79 4.16 -16.18
N ALA A 94 5.37 5.40 -16.41
CA ALA A 94 4.05 5.68 -16.95
C ALA A 94 4.09 5.70 -18.48
N VAL A 95 3.20 4.92 -19.10
CA VAL A 95 3.01 4.85 -20.54
C VAL A 95 1.58 5.26 -20.84
N TYR A 96 1.41 6.28 -21.68
CA TYR A 96 0.10 6.82 -22.03
C TYR A 96 -0.19 6.58 -23.50
N TRP A 97 -1.44 6.27 -23.82
CA TRP A 97 -1.94 6.14 -25.18
C TRP A 97 -3.35 6.74 -25.26
N ILE A 98 -3.73 7.20 -26.46
CA ILE A 98 -5.04 7.83 -26.68
C ILE A 98 -6.05 6.81 -27.20
N LYS A 99 -5.63 5.95 -28.13
CA LYS A 99 -6.53 5.01 -28.81
C LYS A 99 -6.48 3.62 -28.17
N MET A 100 -7.63 2.97 -28.01
CA MET A 100 -7.72 1.64 -27.40
C MET A 100 -6.93 0.57 -28.18
N GLU A 101 -6.80 0.71 -29.49
CA GLU A 101 -6.01 -0.18 -30.36
C GLU A 101 -4.51 -0.23 -29.99
N ASP A 102 -3.97 0.84 -29.38
CA ASP A 102 -2.56 0.93 -28.98
C ASP A 102 -2.28 0.31 -27.59
N SER A 103 -3.32 -0.13 -26.87
CA SER A 103 -3.22 -0.62 -25.49
C SER A 103 -2.25 -1.79 -25.36
N LYS A 104 -2.40 -2.82 -26.21
CA LYS A 104 -1.55 -4.02 -26.18
C LYS A 104 -0.08 -3.67 -26.36
N ARG A 105 0.24 -2.87 -27.39
CA ARG A 105 1.61 -2.42 -27.67
C ARG A 105 2.19 -1.63 -26.50
N SER A 106 1.39 -0.76 -25.88
CA SER A 106 1.81 0.10 -24.79
C SER A 106 2.08 -0.68 -23.50
N ILE A 107 1.22 -1.65 -23.18
CA ILE A 107 1.39 -2.58 -22.06
C ILE A 107 2.66 -3.43 -22.29
N ASP A 108 2.83 -4.01 -23.49
CA ASP A 108 4.02 -4.80 -23.83
C ASP A 108 5.31 -4.00 -23.67
N TRP A 109 5.30 -2.72 -24.05
CA TRP A 109 6.45 -1.83 -23.92
C TRP A 109 6.76 -1.52 -22.44
N SER A 110 5.73 -1.22 -21.63
CA SER A 110 5.88 -1.02 -20.19
C SER A 110 6.53 -2.24 -19.52
N GLN A 111 6.04 -3.45 -19.82
CA GLN A 111 6.60 -4.69 -19.30
C GLN A 111 8.05 -4.91 -19.75
N LYS A 112 8.41 -4.54 -20.99
CA LYS A 112 9.80 -4.62 -21.48
C LYS A 112 10.73 -3.69 -20.71
N ILE A 113 10.33 -2.45 -20.45
CA ILE A 113 11.11 -1.50 -19.63
C ILE A 113 11.25 -2.03 -18.20
N TYR A 114 10.15 -2.49 -17.61
CA TYR A 114 10.16 -3.05 -16.27
C TYR A 114 11.12 -4.24 -16.16
N ARG A 115 11.13 -5.16 -17.13
CA ARG A 115 12.10 -6.27 -17.18
C ARG A 115 13.53 -5.78 -17.34
N PHE A 116 13.79 -4.86 -18.27
CA PHE A 116 15.13 -4.32 -18.55
C PHE A 116 15.78 -3.68 -17.31
N LEU A 117 15.00 -2.88 -16.56
CA LEU A 117 15.49 -2.17 -15.38
C LEU A 117 15.59 -3.05 -14.12
N GLY A 118 15.06 -4.28 -14.15
CA GLY A 118 15.06 -5.20 -13.02
C GLY A 118 16.46 -5.48 -12.43
N LYS A 119 17.52 -5.35 -13.22
CA LYS A 119 18.90 -5.52 -12.75
C LYS A 119 19.45 -4.35 -11.92
N TYR A 120 18.85 -3.17 -12.02
CA TYR A 120 19.34 -1.92 -11.41
C TYR A 120 18.52 -1.44 -10.20
N VAL A 121 17.30 -1.96 -10.04
CA VAL A 121 16.41 -1.59 -8.94
C VAL A 121 16.54 -2.56 -7.76
N SER A 122 15.77 -2.32 -6.70
CA SER A 122 15.70 -3.17 -5.51
C SER A 122 15.44 -4.65 -5.86
N LYS A 123 15.99 -5.55 -5.05
CA LYS A 123 15.91 -7.00 -5.20
C LYS A 123 15.65 -7.65 -3.84
N SER A 124 15.01 -8.82 -3.87
CA SER A 124 14.76 -9.67 -2.70
C SER A 124 14.08 -8.98 -1.50
N PRO A 125 12.86 -8.43 -1.67
CA PRO A 125 12.02 -8.46 -2.86
C PRO A 125 12.26 -7.25 -3.79
N ARG A 126 11.85 -7.38 -5.05
CA ARG A 126 11.72 -6.22 -5.94
C ARG A 126 10.55 -5.37 -5.46
N ALA A 127 10.86 -4.23 -4.84
CA ALA A 127 9.87 -3.38 -4.19
C ALA A 127 8.89 -2.76 -5.18
N ALA A 128 7.66 -2.57 -4.74
CA ALA A 128 6.58 -1.92 -5.48
C ALA A 128 5.78 -1.00 -4.55
N TYR A 129 5.08 -0.03 -5.12
CA TYR A 129 4.24 0.89 -4.35
C TYR A 129 2.77 0.57 -4.53
N PHE A 130 2.05 0.32 -3.43
CA PHE A 130 0.67 -0.20 -3.48
C PHE A 130 -0.32 0.73 -4.21
N ASN A 131 -0.11 2.05 -4.18
CA ASN A 131 -0.98 2.99 -4.91
C ASN A 131 -0.75 2.97 -6.42
N CYS A 132 0.36 2.41 -6.90
CA CYS A 132 0.60 2.10 -8.30
C CYS A 132 0.33 0.59 -8.50
N ARG A 133 -0.94 0.19 -8.33
CA ARG A 133 -1.34 -1.23 -8.31
C ARG A 133 -0.97 -1.91 -9.63
N ASP A 134 -0.20 -2.98 -9.54
CA ASP A 134 0.28 -3.77 -10.66
C ASP A 134 -0.11 -5.25 -10.47
N LEU A 135 -1.06 -5.71 -11.30
CA LEU A 135 -1.56 -7.09 -11.28
C LEU A 135 -0.54 -8.10 -11.86
N ASP A 136 0.46 -7.64 -12.63
CA ASP A 136 1.52 -8.51 -13.15
C ASP A 136 2.45 -9.02 -12.02
N LEU A 137 2.38 -8.43 -10.82
CA LEU A 137 3.11 -8.89 -9.64
C LEU A 137 2.53 -10.16 -9.01
N GLY A 138 1.32 -10.55 -9.40
CA GLY A 138 0.56 -11.67 -8.85
C GLY A 138 -0.82 -11.25 -8.37
N MET A 139 -1.77 -12.18 -8.38
CA MET A 139 -3.16 -11.92 -8.01
C MET A 139 -3.69 -13.01 -7.08
N ASN A 140 -4.65 -12.61 -6.26
CA ASN A 140 -5.55 -13.49 -5.54
C ASN A 140 -6.44 -14.26 -6.51
N ASN A 141 -6.97 -15.40 -6.07
CA ASN A 141 -7.93 -16.16 -6.84
C ASN A 141 -9.21 -15.34 -7.00
N ILE A 142 -9.71 -15.27 -8.24
CA ILE A 142 -10.99 -14.62 -8.56
C ILE A 142 -12.14 -15.36 -7.86
N ASN A 143 -12.07 -16.70 -7.88
CA ASN A 143 -13.03 -17.59 -7.25
C ASN A 143 -12.35 -18.43 -6.18
N GLY A 144 -13.00 -18.57 -5.02
CA GLY A 144 -12.47 -19.33 -3.90
C GLY A 144 -11.46 -18.56 -3.06
N ASN A 145 -10.79 -19.29 -2.17
CA ASN A 145 -9.87 -18.69 -1.22
C ASN A 145 -8.47 -18.50 -1.81
N THR A 146 -7.74 -17.50 -1.30
CA THR A 146 -6.34 -17.26 -1.64
C THR A 146 -5.48 -17.56 -0.44
N SER A 147 -4.53 -18.48 -0.60
CA SER A 147 -3.63 -18.81 0.49
C SER A 147 -2.67 -17.65 0.81
N TYR A 148 -2.22 -17.61 2.06
CA TYR A 148 -1.18 -16.69 2.49
C TYR A 148 0.06 -16.75 1.57
N GLU A 149 0.54 -17.94 1.22
CA GLU A 149 1.74 -18.09 0.37
C GLU A 149 1.54 -17.52 -1.04
N GLN A 150 0.36 -17.68 -1.62
CA GLN A 150 0.04 -17.07 -2.93
C GLN A 150 0.06 -15.54 -2.84
N ALA A 151 -0.62 -14.97 -1.84
CA ALA A 151 -0.67 -13.52 -1.67
C ALA A 151 0.69 -12.93 -1.27
N ARG A 152 1.52 -13.69 -0.54
CA ARG A 152 2.86 -13.28 -0.12
C ARG A 152 3.76 -12.93 -1.29
N VAL A 153 3.58 -13.56 -2.46
CA VAL A 153 4.35 -13.27 -3.70
C VAL A 153 4.32 -11.79 -4.07
N TRP A 154 3.12 -11.19 -4.08
CA TRP A 154 2.95 -9.76 -4.36
C TRP A 154 3.03 -8.92 -3.08
N GLY A 155 2.55 -9.45 -1.95
CA GLY A 155 2.44 -8.76 -0.67
C GLY A 155 3.77 -8.23 -0.14
N VAL A 156 4.83 -9.04 -0.17
CA VAL A 156 6.16 -8.62 0.30
C VAL A 156 6.80 -7.57 -0.62
N LYS A 157 6.38 -7.45 -1.89
CA LYS A 157 6.85 -6.39 -2.78
C LYS A 157 6.30 -5.03 -2.36
N TYR A 158 5.02 -4.98 -1.98
CA TYR A 158 4.38 -3.75 -1.52
C TYR A 158 4.74 -3.39 -0.07
N PHE A 159 4.79 -4.39 0.82
CA PHE A 159 4.80 -4.17 2.27
C PHE A 159 6.04 -4.72 2.98
N LYS A 160 6.96 -5.40 2.28
CA LYS A 160 8.14 -6.05 2.88
C LYS A 160 7.74 -6.86 4.13
N ASN A 161 8.43 -6.63 5.25
CA ASN A 161 8.23 -7.30 6.54
C ASN A 161 6.90 -6.93 7.23
N ASN A 162 6.19 -5.90 6.73
CA ASN A 162 4.89 -5.50 7.30
C ASN A 162 3.74 -6.40 6.83
N PHE A 163 3.94 -7.23 5.80
CA PHE A 163 2.89 -8.06 5.22
C PHE A 163 2.30 -9.03 6.26
N ASP A 164 3.13 -9.69 7.06
CA ASP A 164 2.69 -10.65 8.07
C ASP A 164 1.80 -9.99 9.13
N ARG A 165 2.12 -8.76 9.54
CA ARG A 165 1.29 -7.98 10.46
C ARG A 165 -0.05 -7.63 9.83
N LEU A 166 -0.07 -7.21 8.56
CA LEU A 166 -1.30 -6.93 7.83
C LEU A 166 -2.22 -8.17 7.77
N VAL A 167 -1.66 -9.34 7.47
CA VAL A 167 -2.39 -10.60 7.42
C VAL A 167 -2.97 -10.99 8.79
N LYS A 168 -2.18 -10.85 9.87
CA LYS A 168 -2.67 -11.07 11.25
C LYS A 168 -3.84 -10.16 11.60
N ILE A 169 -3.74 -8.88 11.24
CA ILE A 169 -4.80 -7.90 11.49
C ILE A 169 -6.05 -8.25 10.67
N LYS A 170 -5.89 -8.53 9.38
CA LYS A 170 -6.98 -8.95 8.48
C LYS A 170 -7.73 -10.15 9.06
N THR A 171 -7.00 -11.16 9.52
CA THR A 171 -7.57 -12.38 10.12
C THR A 171 -8.45 -12.06 11.32
N LYS A 172 -8.06 -11.09 12.14
CA LYS A 172 -8.81 -10.70 13.33
C LYS A 172 -10.07 -9.89 13.00
N ILE A 173 -9.97 -8.93 12.08
CA ILE A 173 -11.03 -7.93 11.86
C ILE A 173 -12.04 -8.33 10.78
N ASP A 174 -11.64 -9.17 9.82
CA ASP A 174 -12.47 -9.63 8.72
C ASP A 174 -12.14 -11.09 8.37
N PRO A 175 -12.43 -12.04 9.28
CA PRO A 175 -12.12 -13.46 9.10
C PRO A 175 -12.90 -14.11 7.96
N THR A 176 -14.07 -13.56 7.59
CA THR A 176 -14.89 -14.05 6.46
C THR A 176 -14.41 -13.50 5.11
N ASN A 177 -13.37 -12.65 5.12
CA ASN A 177 -12.79 -12.03 3.94
C ASN A 177 -13.83 -11.28 3.09
N LEU A 178 -14.73 -10.53 3.75
CA LEU A 178 -15.77 -9.73 3.10
C LEU A 178 -15.15 -8.67 2.19
N PHE A 179 -14.18 -7.91 2.72
CA PHE A 179 -13.47 -6.88 1.97
C PHE A 179 -12.32 -7.48 1.17
N ARG A 180 -12.58 -7.82 -0.09
CA ARG A 180 -11.60 -8.48 -0.96
C ARG A 180 -11.60 -7.94 -2.39
N ASN A 181 -10.45 -8.07 -3.04
CA ASN A 181 -10.23 -7.84 -4.46
C ASN A 181 -9.02 -8.67 -4.93
N GLU A 182 -8.56 -8.44 -6.15
CA GLU A 182 -7.50 -9.19 -6.81
C GLU A 182 -6.13 -9.08 -6.10
N GLN A 183 -5.92 -8.09 -5.24
CA GLN A 183 -4.70 -7.92 -4.43
C GLN A 183 -5.03 -7.43 -3.01
N SER A 184 -6.15 -7.86 -2.44
CA SER A 184 -6.47 -7.58 -1.03
C SER A 184 -5.68 -8.50 -0.11
N ILE A 185 -5.33 -8.03 1.09
CA ILE A 185 -4.70 -8.87 2.10
C ILE A 185 -5.67 -10.02 2.47
N PRO A 186 -5.27 -11.31 2.35
CA PRO A 186 -6.12 -12.42 2.78
C PRO A 186 -6.00 -12.67 4.29
N PRO A 187 -7.03 -13.22 4.96
CA PRO A 187 -6.87 -13.79 6.29
C PRO A 187 -6.06 -15.10 6.25
N LEU A 188 -5.48 -15.54 7.37
CA LEU A 188 -4.67 -16.77 7.43
C LEU A 188 -5.47 -18.05 7.17
N LEU A 189 -6.77 -18.01 7.43
CA LEU A 189 -7.66 -19.17 7.34
C LEU A 189 -8.34 -19.30 5.97
N SER A 190 -8.04 -18.41 5.01
CA SER A 190 -8.55 -18.53 3.65
C SER A 190 -7.73 -19.53 2.84
#